data_AF-A0A953TPZ1-F1
#
_entry.id   AF-A0A953TPZ1-F1
#
_cell.length_a   1.000
_cell.length_b   1.000
_cell.length_c   1.000
_cell.angle_alpha   90.00
_cell.angle_beta   90.00
_cell.angle_gamma   90.00
#
_symmetry.space_group_name_H-M   'P 1'
#
loop_
_entity.id
_entity.type
_entity.pdbx_description
1 polymer ?
#
loop_
_entity_poly.entity_id
_entity_poly.type
_entity_poly.pdbx_seq_one_letter_code
_entity_poly.pdbx_strand_id
1 'polypeptide(L)'
;MRLKIRGGTVNHGEPPLCSTCRFATIIKGQRLRDEIVECSRLSDHGRITFPVTFCTGYGDKRHASLREMEEIAWVLRSDPRRNQMGFVQARKLKPQDRYVLPDEWE
;
A
#
# COMPACT_ATOMS: atom_id res chain seq x y z
N MET A 1 -30.46 -13.93 8.63
CA MET A 1 -29.00 -14.00 8.43
C MET A 1 -28.34 -13.11 9.49
N ARG A 2 -27.58 -13.69 10.45
CA ARG A 2 -26.97 -12.96 11.58
C ARG A 2 -25.67 -12.28 11.10
N LEU A 3 -25.64 -10.95 11.13
CA LEU A 3 -24.46 -10.14 10.85
C LEU A 3 -23.37 -10.45 11.90
N LYS A 4 -22.23 -11.00 11.48
CA LYS A 4 -21.07 -11.20 12.35
C LYS A 4 -20.24 -9.91 12.36
N ILE A 5 -20.24 -9.21 13.49
CA ILE A 5 -19.34 -8.08 13.72
C ILE A 5 -17.91 -8.63 13.84
N ARG A 6 -17.00 -8.19 12.97
CA ARG A 6 -15.56 -8.43 13.09
C ARG A 6 -14.87 -7.10 13.41
N GLY A 7 -13.99 -7.10 14.41
CA GLY A 7 -13.30 -5.89 14.90
C GLY A 7 -13.82 -5.43 16.27
N GLY A 8 -13.75 -6.32 17.27
CA GLY A 8 -14.10 -6.01 18.65
C GLY A 8 -13.19 -4.91 19.21
N THR A 9 -13.83 -3.94 19.87
CA THR A 9 -13.28 -2.89 20.74
C THR A 9 -11.99 -2.21 20.25
N VAL A 10 -12.12 -0.95 19.81
CA VAL A 10 -10.97 -0.09 19.52
C VAL A 10 -10.03 -0.05 20.74
N ASN A 11 -8.81 -0.57 20.62
CA ASN A 11 -7.79 -0.37 21.63
C ASN A 11 -7.42 1.12 21.64
N HIS A 12 -7.76 1.84 22.70
CA HIS A 12 -7.46 3.27 22.87
C HIS A 12 -5.95 3.62 22.83
N GLY A 13 -5.07 2.61 22.78
CA GLY A 13 -3.62 2.76 22.63
C GLY A 13 -3.08 2.53 21.21
N GLU A 14 -3.90 2.07 20.26
CA GLU A 14 -3.43 1.84 18.89
C GLU A 14 -3.37 3.15 18.09
N PRO A 15 -2.32 3.36 17.28
CA PRO A 15 -2.20 4.55 16.46
C PRO A 15 -3.34 4.60 15.42
N PRO A 16 -3.82 5.80 15.05
CA PRO A 16 -4.91 5.94 14.09
C PRO A 16 -4.54 5.32 12.74
N LEU A 17 -5.51 4.73 12.03
CA LEU A 17 -5.26 4.05 10.74
C LEU A 17 -4.59 4.97 9.72
N CYS A 18 -4.91 6.26 9.74
CA CYS A 18 -4.30 7.26 8.85
C CYS A 18 -2.76 7.30 8.96
N SER A 19 -2.17 6.96 10.11
CA SER A 19 -0.71 6.92 10.30
C SER A 19 0.01 5.96 9.33
N THR A 20 -0.66 4.88 8.95
CA THR A 20 -0.15 3.81 8.08
C THR A 20 -0.84 3.77 6.72
N CYS A 21 -1.83 4.64 6.47
CA CYS A 21 -2.56 4.66 5.21
C CYS A 21 -1.73 5.34 4.10
N ARG A 22 -1.74 4.76 2.89
CA ARG A 22 -1.09 5.30 1.68
C ARG A 22 -1.79 6.52 1.09
N PHE A 23 -3.07 6.70 1.43
CA PHE A 23 -3.88 7.83 0.96
C PHE A 23 -3.84 9.03 1.93
N ALA A 24 -3.16 8.89 3.07
CA ALA A 24 -3.09 9.93 4.09
C ALA A 24 -1.82 10.77 3.93
N THR A 25 -1.98 12.08 3.88
CA THR A 25 -0.91 13.07 4.04
C THR A 25 -0.97 13.59 5.48
N ILE A 26 0.13 13.46 6.22
CA ILE A 26 0.21 13.90 7.62
C ILE A 26 1.27 15.00 7.70
N ILE A 27 0.85 16.21 8.04
CA ILE A 27 1.71 17.38 8.22
C ILE A 27 1.82 17.64 9.72
N LYS A 28 3.04 17.65 10.26
CA LYS A 28 3.30 17.93 11.68
C LYS A 28 4.00 19.27 11.82
N GLY A 29 3.50 20.11 12.72
CA GLY A 29 4.12 21.38 13.08
C GLY A 29 5.16 21.22 14.19
N GLN A 30 5.63 22.36 14.72
CA GLN A 30 6.65 22.39 15.75
C GLN A 30 6.11 21.95 17.12
N ARG A 31 4.82 22.15 17.39
CA ARG A 31 4.20 21.75 18.65
C ARG A 31 3.68 20.32 18.56
N LEU A 32 3.65 19.63 19.70
CA LEU A 32 3.13 18.26 19.82
C LEU A 32 1.68 18.09 19.35
N ARG A 33 0.87 19.16 19.36
CA ARG A 33 -0.54 19.14 18.94
C ARG A 33 -0.76 19.62 17.50
N ASP A 34 0.29 20.10 16.83
CA ASP A 34 0.16 20.59 15.47
C ASP A 34 0.24 19.38 14.53
N GLU A 35 -0.90 18.79 14.22
CA GLU A 35 -1.01 17.71 13.23
C GLU A 35 -2.20 17.98 12.30
N ILE A 36 -1.95 17.96 11.00
CA ILE A 36 -2.98 18.00 9.96
C ILE A 36 -2.94 16.67 9.24
N VAL A 37 -4.07 15.96 9.24
CA VAL A 37 -4.25 14.71 8.50
C VAL A 37 -5.22 14.97 7.35
N GLU A 38 -4.77 14.78 6.12
CA GLU A 38 -5.57 14.92 4.90
C GLU A 38 -5.67 13.58 4.18
N CYS A 39 -6.87 13.22 3.71
CA CYS A 39 -7.10 11.97 3.00
C CYS A 39 -7.44 12.25 1.52
N SER A 40 -6.62 11.75 0.60
CA SER A 40 -6.82 11.94 -0.84
C SER A 40 -8.01 11.17 -1.43
N ARG A 41 -8.60 10.25 -0.66
CA ARG A 41 -9.81 9.51 -1.05
C ARG A 41 -11.11 10.27 -0.75
N LEU A 42 -11.05 11.31 0.08
CA LEU A 42 -12.17 12.19 0.34
C LEU A 42 -12.17 13.30 -0.72
N SER A 43 -13.34 13.63 -1.27
CA SER A 43 -13.51 14.79 -2.14
C SER A 43 -13.08 16.07 -1.41
N ASP A 44 -12.51 17.03 -2.14
CA ASP A 44 -12.05 18.34 -1.62
C ASP A 44 -10.98 18.28 -0.51
N HIS A 45 -9.99 17.38 -0.60
CA HIS A 45 -8.89 17.30 0.36
C HIS A 45 -9.39 17.17 1.81
N GLY A 46 -10.34 16.26 2.02
CA GLY A 46 -11.02 16.07 3.30
C GLY A 46 -10.04 15.94 4.47
N ARG A 47 -9.98 16.99 5.29
CA ARG A 47 -9.22 17.01 6.54
C ARG A 47 -9.90 16.11 7.55
N ILE A 48 -9.13 15.19 8.09
CA ILE A 48 -9.55 14.28 9.14
C ILE A 48 -9.21 14.94 10.48
N THR A 49 -10.25 15.27 11.25
CA THR A 49 -10.14 15.99 12.53
C THR A 49 -10.20 15.06 13.73
N PHE A 50 -10.29 13.74 13.53
CA PHE A 50 -10.43 12.73 14.57
C PHE A 50 -9.57 11.49 14.28
N PRO A 51 -9.14 10.74 15.31
CA PRO A 51 -8.39 9.51 15.11
C PRO A 51 -9.27 8.44 14.46
N VAL A 52 -8.98 8.08 13.21
CA VAL A 52 -9.74 7.06 12.46
C VAL A 52 -9.36 5.66 12.92
N THR A 53 -10.36 4.90 13.36
CA THR A 53 -10.21 3.52 13.84
C THR A 53 -10.70 2.49 12.83
N PHE A 54 -11.53 2.91 11.85
CA PHE A 54 -12.03 2.08 10.78
C PHE A 54 -12.21 2.89 9.50
N CYS A 55 -11.73 2.37 8.37
CA CYS A 55 -11.88 3.00 7.05
C CYS A 55 -11.94 1.92 5.96
N THR A 56 -13.01 1.88 5.17
CA THR A 56 -13.17 0.93 4.06
C THR A 56 -12.20 1.19 2.91
N GLY A 57 -11.76 2.45 2.75
CA GLY A 57 -10.74 2.84 1.77
C GLY A 57 -9.31 2.73 2.29
N TYR A 58 -9.09 2.11 3.46
CA TYR A 58 -7.74 1.96 4.04
C TYR A 58 -6.84 1.15 3.12
N GLY A 59 -5.65 1.69 2.84
CA GLY A 59 -4.60 0.98 2.14
C GLY A 59 -3.30 1.11 2.91
N ASP A 60 -2.78 0.01 3.45
CA ASP A 60 -1.54 0.04 4.23
C ASP A 60 -0.34 0.36 3.32
N LYS A 61 0.40 1.42 3.63
CA LYS A 61 1.62 1.83 2.87
C LYS A 61 2.85 1.01 3.22
N ARG A 62 2.82 0.22 4.31
CA ARG A 62 3.91 -0.68 4.69
C ARG A 62 3.97 -1.92 3.80
N HIS A 63 2.87 -2.24 3.13
CA HIS A 63 2.79 -3.29 2.15
C HIS A 63 2.93 -2.69 0.76
N ALA A 64 3.89 -3.19 -0.01
CA ALA A 64 4.01 -2.87 -1.42
C ALA A 64 2.73 -3.34 -2.16
N SER A 65 2.25 -2.51 -3.07
CA SER A 65 1.24 -2.93 -4.04
C SER A 65 1.81 -4.03 -4.96
N LEU A 66 0.93 -4.82 -5.59
CA LEU A 66 1.37 -5.84 -6.56
C LEU A 66 2.29 -5.26 -7.63
N ARG A 67 1.95 -4.09 -8.16
CA ARG A 67 2.79 -3.37 -9.14
C ARG A 67 4.15 -2.98 -8.58
N GLU A 68 4.21 -2.47 -7.35
CA GLU A 68 5.49 -2.15 -6.70
C GLU A 68 6.31 -3.42 -6.44
N MET A 69 5.65 -4.53 -6.08
CA MET A 69 6.30 -5.83 -5.91
C MET A 69 6.90 -6.33 -7.22
N GLU A 70 6.19 -6.21 -8.34
CA GLU A 70 6.70 -6.54 -9.67
C GLU A 70 7.95 -5.71 -10.01
N GLU A 71 7.93 -4.41 -9.74
CA GLU A 71 9.05 -3.52 -10.04
C GLU A 71 10.33 -3.86 -9.24
N ILE A 72 10.18 -4.27 -7.98
CA ILE A 72 11.31 -4.65 -7.11
C ILE A 72 11.71 -6.11 -7.23
N ALA A 73 10.93 -6.94 -7.94
CA ALA A 73 11.21 -8.36 -8.06
C ALA A 73 12.52 -8.64 -8.79
N TRP A 74 13.25 -9.63 -8.29
CA TRP A 74 14.39 -10.22 -8.97
C TRP A 74 13.92 -11.46 -9.72
N VAL A 75 13.88 -11.35 -11.04
CA VAL A 75 13.48 -12.43 -11.93
C VAL A 75 14.67 -13.34 -12.16
N LEU A 76 14.53 -14.61 -11.82
CA LEU A 76 15.53 -15.63 -12.16
C LEU A 76 15.38 -15.96 -13.64
N ARG A 77 16.42 -15.65 -14.43
CA ARG A 77 16.52 -16.10 -15.81
C ARG A 77 17.43 -17.31 -15.90
N SER A 78 16.93 -18.35 -16.55
CA SER A 78 17.67 -19.55 -16.93
C SER A 78 17.48 -19.75 -18.42
N ASP A 79 18.07 -18.86 -19.22
CA ASP A 79 18.15 -19.06 -20.67
C ASP A 79 19.52 -19.63 -21.05
N PRO A 80 19.63 -20.96 -21.21
CA PRO A 80 20.90 -21.61 -21.58
C PRO A 80 21.35 -21.24 -23.00
N ARG A 81 20.45 -20.78 -23.89
CA ARG A 81 20.81 -20.41 -25.27
C ARG A 81 21.42 -19.01 -25.36
N ARG A 82 21.03 -18.10 -24.47
CA ARG A 82 21.55 -16.73 -24.40
C ARG A 82 22.69 -16.56 -23.39
N ASN A 83 23.12 -17.63 -22.72
CA ASN A 83 24.11 -17.62 -21.63
C ASN A 83 23.80 -16.57 -20.55
N GLN A 84 22.51 -16.31 -20.31
CA GLN A 84 22.03 -15.36 -19.30
C GLN A 84 21.38 -16.18 -18.19
N MET A 85 22.23 -16.64 -17.26
CA MET A 85 21.80 -17.26 -16.01
C MET A 85 22.01 -16.28 -14.86
N GLY A 86 20.96 -16.00 -14.09
CA GLY A 86 21.06 -15.18 -12.88
C GLY A 86 19.81 -14.36 -12.58
N PHE A 87 19.89 -13.60 -11.50
CA PHE A 87 18.82 -12.72 -11.04
C PHE A 87 18.91 -11.37 -11.77
N VAL A 88 17.81 -10.96 -12.41
CA VAL A 88 17.70 -9.68 -13.11
C VAL A 88 16.52 -8.90 -12.54
N GLN A 89 16.72 -7.62 -12.23
CA GLN A 89 15.62 -6.76 -11.79
C GLN A 89 14.58 -6.60 -12.90
N ALA A 90 13.29 -6.71 -12.55
CA ALA A 90 12.19 -6.64 -13.50
C ALA A 90 12.20 -5.37 -14.37
N ARG A 91 12.56 -4.21 -13.78
CA ARG A 91 12.70 -2.94 -14.50
C ARG A 91 13.73 -2.95 -15.64
N LYS A 92 14.76 -3.82 -15.57
CA LYS A 92 15.80 -3.97 -16.61
C LYS A 92 15.38 -4.92 -17.73
N LEU A 93 14.26 -5.62 -17.59
CA LEU A 93 13.74 -6.51 -18.62
C LEU A 93 13.06 -5.70 -19.73
N LYS A 94 13.20 -6.19 -20.96
CA LYS A 94 12.40 -5.69 -22.09
C LYS A 94 10.92 -5.97 -21.80
N PRO A 95 9.98 -5.14 -22.30
CA PRO A 95 8.55 -5.33 -22.05
C PRO A 95 8.04 -6.74 -22.38
N GLN A 96 8.58 -7.36 -23.45
CA GLN A 96 8.24 -8.71 -23.88
C GLN A 96 8.68 -9.82 -22.93
N ASP A 97 9.71 -9.55 -22.11
CA ASP A 97 10.30 -10.50 -21.17
C ASP A 97 9.77 -10.28 -19.73
N ARG A 98 8.89 -9.29 -19.52
CA ARG A 98 8.26 -9.05 -18.22
C ARG A 98 7.11 -10.03 -18.02
N TYR A 99 7.13 -10.75 -16.91
CA TYR A 99 6.00 -11.56 -16.49
C TYR A 99 4.88 -10.63 -16.03
N VAL A 100 3.71 -10.72 -16.67
CA VAL A 100 2.50 -9.99 -16.29
C VAL A 100 1.60 -10.99 -15.56
N LEU A 101 1.25 -10.69 -14.31
CA LEU A 101 0.26 -11.50 -13.59
C LEU A 101 -1.09 -11.38 -14.34
N PRO A 102 -1.78 -12.49 -14.64
CA PRO A 102 -3.12 -12.41 -15.21
C PRO A 102 -4.06 -11.70 -14.22
N ASP A 103 -4.91 -10.81 -14.74
CA ASP A 103 -5.89 -10.00 -13.99
C ASP A 103 -7.07 -10.84 -13.42
N GLU A 104 -6.81 -12.06 -12.94
CA GLU A 104 -7.85 -13.03 -12.54
C GLU A 104 -8.33 -12.89 -11.08
N TRP A 105 -8.31 -11.68 -10.51
CA TRP A 105 -8.84 -11.45 -9.17
C TRP A 105 -9.74 -10.21 -9.12
N GLU A 106 -10.95 -10.36 -9.66
CA GLU A 106 -12.10 -9.47 -9.41
C GLU A 106 -13.03 -10.07 -8.35
#